data_AF-A0A7S1SMU3-F1
#
_entry.id   AF-A0A7S1SMU3-F1
#
_cell.length_a   1.000
_cell.length_b   1.000
_cell.length_c   1.000
_cell.angle_alpha   90.00
_cell.angle_beta   90.00
_cell.angle_gamma   90.00
#
_symmetry.space_group_name_H-M   'P 1'
#
loop_
_entity.id
_entity.type
_entity.pdbx_description
1 polymer ?
#
loop_
_entity_poly.entity_id
_entity_poly.type
_entity_poly.pdbx_seq_one_letter_code
_entity_poly.pdbx_strand_id
1 'polypeptide(L)'
;MTPERDTSRDWLNTCRILRHFVSVTAGKVPGQPLSSLSAPKLTDPREAASPFCRAARVSVAMPKGVHVACCPCILCVQSTRIYCCGCMHIFGQKFVSRVLCAPCIACGRRYKDKRFPPCRESIGMSDGELSKIEWRSCAEVCGKGGGMNLFYDDINPSDIRQGSLGDCWLLSAFACLANYPGAIQRVFHNKTINQYGKYKFKLFSRPLEKWIVVKIDDMIPCDAGTGQPLFARPSGDEAWVMLLEKAFAKYCGSYSALKGGDTLWALEALTGDHVFKFIKEDSSSGWKKFTLVHKPEEGKRAAYLSSSTAVQPLDNEAFFALIKEQCKKGSVLECSMGSGNDSADTEGIVHGHAYSLLNIVESKGLRLLQLRNPWGSFEWKGKWSDNDSSWSQNPKVAKACKWHASGKGQTNDGLFWMDWQDFMSYFSYVGFCFRTTGIDDLSLDSNEEKGCCGPVGGCFTGCFKFWCCCHGVKALCCAQATSADLDFSGKVAPVDKK
;
A
#
# COMPACT_ATOMS: atom_id res chain seq x y z
N MET A 1 -43.85 26.22 27.36
CA MET A 1 -42.74 26.85 28.10
C MET A 1 -42.06 25.79 28.94
N THR A 2 -40.90 25.32 28.48
CA THR A 2 -39.94 24.48 29.20
C THR A 2 -38.56 24.87 28.66
N PRO A 3 -37.57 25.25 29.48
CA PRO A 3 -36.29 25.72 28.98
C PRO A 3 -35.38 24.55 28.59
N GLU A 4 -34.81 24.62 27.39
CA GLU A 4 -33.75 23.73 26.91
C GLU A 4 -32.51 23.84 27.82
N ARG A 5 -31.91 22.70 28.17
CA ARG A 5 -30.64 22.65 28.89
C ARG A 5 -29.51 23.01 27.93
N ASP A 6 -28.76 24.04 28.31
CA ASP A 6 -27.62 24.59 27.58
C ASP A 6 -26.40 23.64 27.66
N THR A 7 -26.22 22.81 26.63
CA THR A 7 -25.09 21.88 26.46
C THR A 7 -23.75 22.55 26.20
N SER A 8 -23.70 23.89 26.08
CA SER A 8 -22.46 24.63 25.86
C SER A 8 -21.60 24.77 27.13
N ARG A 9 -22.22 24.71 28.32
CA ARG A 9 -21.52 24.80 29.61
C ARG A 9 -20.71 23.54 29.96
N ASP A 10 -21.21 22.36 29.62
CA ASP A 10 -20.49 21.09 29.83
C ASP A 10 -19.25 20.97 28.94
N TRP A 11 -19.32 21.54 27.72
CA TRP A 11 -18.20 21.53 26.78
C TRP A 11 -17.07 22.48 27.23
N LEU A 12 -17.42 23.67 27.73
CA LEU A 12 -16.46 24.63 28.27
C LEU A 12 -15.79 24.14 29.56
N ASN A 13 -16.52 23.40 30.40
CA ASN A 13 -15.96 22.77 31.61
C ASN A 13 -15.00 21.62 31.27
N THR A 14 -15.33 20.81 30.25
CA THR A 14 -14.44 19.73 29.76
C THR A 14 -13.14 20.29 29.18
N CYS A 15 -13.19 21.40 28.44
CA CYS A 15 -11.98 22.06 27.93
C CYS A 15 -11.12 22.72 29.02
N ARG A 16 -11.74 23.23 30.09
CA ARG A 16 -11.01 23.75 31.26
C ARG A 16 -10.28 22.65 32.01
N ILE A 17 -10.92 21.49 32.19
CA ILE A 17 -10.30 20.31 32.83
C ILE A 17 -9.07 19.84 32.02
N LEU A 18 -9.19 19.76 30.69
CA LEU A 18 -8.10 19.35 29.81
C LEU A 18 -6.93 20.35 29.80
N ARG A 19 -7.19 21.68 29.82
CA ARG A 19 -6.13 22.68 29.95
C ARG A 19 -5.45 22.64 31.32
N HIS A 20 -6.20 22.39 32.39
CA HIS A 20 -5.63 22.32 33.72
C HIS A 20 -4.75 21.07 33.90
N PHE A 21 -5.18 19.94 33.34
CA PHE A 21 -4.40 18.69 33.36
C PHE A 21 -3.05 18.84 32.63
N VAL A 22 -3.05 19.46 31.45
CA VAL A 22 -1.83 19.73 30.66
C VAL A 22 -0.88 20.68 31.39
N SER A 23 -1.41 21.66 32.13
CA SER A 23 -0.59 22.61 32.91
C SER A 23 0.03 21.98 34.16
N VAL A 24 -0.59 20.97 34.76
CA VAL A 24 -0.09 20.28 35.97
C VAL A 24 0.97 19.24 35.60
N THR A 25 0.86 18.59 34.44
CA THR A 25 1.84 17.60 33.97
C THR A 25 3.13 18.19 33.39
N ALA A 26 3.15 19.49 33.08
CA ALA A 26 4.29 20.17 32.45
C ALA A 26 5.25 20.87 33.44
N GLY A 27 5.08 20.68 34.76
CA GLY A 27 6.04 21.11 35.78
C GLY A 27 6.46 22.59 35.68
N LYS A 28 5.57 23.52 36.06
CA LYS A 28 5.96 24.92 36.31
C LYS A 28 5.81 25.27 37.79
N VAL A 29 6.94 25.65 38.39
CA VAL A 29 7.04 26.34 39.69
C VAL A 29 6.44 27.76 39.53
N PRO A 30 5.68 28.28 40.50
CA PRO A 30 5.10 29.62 40.39
C PRO A 30 6.10 30.70 40.83
N GLY A 31 6.38 31.66 39.93
CA GLY A 31 6.98 32.95 40.28
C GLY A 31 8.19 33.36 39.43
N GLN A 32 7.97 34.03 38.29
CA GLN A 32 8.88 35.05 37.71
C GLN A 32 8.11 35.96 36.72
N PRO A 33 8.52 37.24 36.53
CA PRO A 33 7.71 38.24 35.84
C PRO A 33 7.80 38.14 34.30
N LEU A 34 6.71 38.53 33.64
CA LEU A 34 6.60 38.64 32.17
C LEU A 34 7.43 39.83 31.65
N SER A 35 8.66 39.57 31.23
CA SER A 35 9.33 40.44 30.24
C SER A 35 10.52 39.73 29.61
N SER A 36 10.31 39.17 28.41
CA SER A 36 11.26 38.93 27.31
C SER A 36 10.96 37.60 26.60
N LEU A 37 10.00 37.63 25.68
CA LEU A 37 9.92 36.68 24.57
C LEU A 37 9.28 37.43 23.40
N SER A 38 10.13 37.82 22.45
CA SER A 38 9.71 38.37 21.17
C SER A 38 8.90 37.31 20.41
N ALA A 39 7.70 37.67 19.98
CA ALA A 39 6.85 36.80 19.17
C ALA A 39 7.44 36.66 17.75
N PRO A 40 7.57 35.43 17.19
CA PRO A 40 7.89 35.28 15.79
C PRO A 40 6.68 35.67 14.93
N LYS A 41 6.91 36.50 13.91
CA LYS A 41 5.91 36.91 12.93
C LYS A 41 5.40 35.69 12.16
N LEU A 42 4.10 35.42 12.25
CA LEU A 42 3.39 34.43 11.43
C LEU A 42 3.17 34.96 10.01
N THR A 43 3.66 34.23 9.01
CA THR A 43 3.31 34.42 7.59
C THR A 43 2.84 33.11 6.98
N ASP A 44 1.68 32.60 7.40
CA ASP A 44 0.87 31.65 6.58
C ASP A 44 -0.61 31.67 7.03
N PRO A 45 -1.57 32.03 6.16
CA PRO A 45 -3.00 32.01 6.46
C PRO A 45 -3.64 30.59 6.51
N ARG A 46 -2.88 29.50 6.37
CA ARG A 46 -3.41 28.11 6.50
C ARG A 46 -3.24 27.46 7.88
N GLU A 47 -2.68 28.14 8.87
CA GLU A 47 -2.50 27.61 10.24
C GLU A 47 -3.75 27.68 11.14
N ALA A 48 -4.92 28.02 10.61
CA ALA A 48 -6.19 27.98 11.33
C ALA A 48 -6.80 26.56 11.42
N ALA A 49 -5.99 25.53 11.70
CA ALA A 49 -6.48 24.19 11.99
C ALA A 49 -6.96 24.10 13.45
N SER A 50 -8.10 23.44 13.68
CA SER A 50 -8.71 23.30 15.02
C SER A 50 -7.71 22.73 16.05
N PRO A 51 -7.84 23.08 17.35
CA PRO A 51 -6.97 22.55 18.41
C PRO A 51 -6.89 21.02 18.44
N PHE A 52 -7.93 20.33 17.95
CA PHE A 52 -8.02 18.88 17.86
C PHE A 52 -6.98 18.28 16.90
N CYS A 53 -6.64 18.98 15.80
CA CYS A 53 -5.62 18.53 14.85
C CYS A 53 -4.19 18.66 15.41
N ARG A 54 -3.95 19.60 16.34
CA ARG A 54 -2.62 19.75 16.97
C ARG A 54 -2.36 18.64 17.99
N ALA A 55 -3.37 18.20 18.74
CA ALA A 55 -3.26 17.07 19.67
C ALA A 55 -2.96 15.73 18.96
N ALA A 56 -3.44 15.55 17.73
CA ALA A 56 -3.23 14.33 16.95
C ALA A 56 -1.79 14.12 16.43
N ARG A 57 -0.95 15.17 16.41
CA ARG A 57 0.47 15.07 16.00
C ARG A 57 1.44 14.79 17.16
N VAL A 58 0.95 14.72 18.40
CA VAL A 58 1.79 14.57 19.60
C VAL A 58 2.22 13.12 19.86
N SER A 59 1.75 12.13 19.08
CA SER A 59 2.04 10.72 19.36
C SER A 59 3.46 10.25 19.04
N VAL A 60 4.30 11.06 18.40
CA VAL A 60 5.60 10.62 17.87
C VAL A 60 6.76 10.86 18.85
N ALA A 61 6.55 11.57 19.96
CA ALA A 61 7.66 11.94 20.87
C ALA A 61 7.30 11.89 22.37
N MET A 62 6.48 10.93 22.81
CA MET A 62 6.13 10.76 24.23
C MET A 62 6.94 9.62 24.87
N PRO A 63 7.47 9.77 26.11
CA PRO A 63 8.15 8.69 26.81
C PRO A 63 7.23 7.47 27.00
N LYS A 64 7.77 6.24 26.91
CA LYS A 64 7.02 4.97 26.99
C LYS A 64 6.04 4.89 28.19
N GLY A 65 6.34 5.53 29.32
CA GLY A 65 5.46 5.57 30.50
C GLY A 65 4.18 6.42 30.33
N VAL A 66 4.20 7.44 29.49
CA VAL A 66 3.04 8.32 29.22
C VAL A 66 2.07 7.66 28.24
N HIS A 67 2.59 6.85 27.31
CA HIS A 67 1.76 6.04 26.39
C HIS A 67 0.85 5.08 27.15
N VAL A 68 1.31 4.45 28.23
CA VAL A 68 0.52 3.48 29.01
C VAL A 68 -0.62 4.17 29.76
N ALA A 69 -0.38 5.32 30.39
CA ALA A 69 -1.40 6.05 31.15
C ALA A 69 -2.49 6.67 30.25
N CYS A 70 -2.13 7.13 29.05
CA CYS A 70 -3.07 7.72 28.09
C CYS A 70 -3.63 6.69 27.08
N CYS A 71 -3.16 5.45 27.11
CA CYS A 71 -3.47 4.41 26.11
C CYS A 71 -4.99 4.23 25.89
N PRO A 72 -5.83 4.12 26.94
CA PRO A 72 -7.26 3.90 26.73
C PRO A 72 -7.95 5.07 26.02
N CYS A 73 -7.56 6.31 26.36
CA CYS A 73 -8.12 7.51 25.72
C CYS A 73 -7.67 7.62 24.26
N ILE A 74 -6.39 7.32 23.98
CA ILE A 74 -5.85 7.32 22.60
C ILE A 74 -6.56 6.25 21.76
N LEU A 75 -6.72 5.04 22.30
CA LEU A 75 -7.42 3.94 21.62
C LEU A 75 -8.90 4.26 21.36
N CYS A 76 -9.60 4.93 22.30
CA CYS A 76 -10.95 5.43 22.11
C CYS A 76 -11.06 6.45 20.97
N VAL A 77 -10.18 7.46 20.97
CA VAL A 77 -10.16 8.47 19.90
C VAL A 77 -9.86 7.83 18.54
N GLN A 78 -8.90 6.90 18.50
CA GLN A 78 -8.48 6.26 17.25
C GLN A 78 -9.53 5.30 16.71
N SER A 79 -10.10 4.40 17.53
CA SER A 79 -11.20 3.52 17.10
C SER A 79 -12.41 4.32 16.60
N THR A 80 -12.76 5.42 17.28
CA THR A 80 -13.82 6.33 16.83
C THR A 80 -13.48 6.97 15.50
N ARG A 81 -12.26 7.50 15.34
CA ARG A 81 -11.79 8.12 14.09
C ARG A 81 -11.80 7.13 12.92
N ILE A 82 -11.32 5.90 13.15
CA ILE A 82 -11.11 4.89 12.11
C ILE A 82 -12.44 4.26 11.69
N TYR A 83 -13.22 3.75 12.66
CA TYR A 83 -14.40 2.94 12.36
C TYR A 83 -15.69 3.74 12.39
N CYS A 84 -15.97 4.47 13.47
CA CYS A 84 -17.23 5.22 13.61
C CYS A 84 -17.30 6.38 12.61
N CYS A 85 -16.28 7.25 12.60
CA CYS A 85 -16.19 8.35 11.65
C CYS A 85 -16.01 7.87 10.21
N GLY A 86 -15.27 6.77 9.99
CA GLY A 86 -15.18 6.12 8.68
C GLY A 86 -16.56 5.67 8.17
N CYS A 87 -17.35 5.04 9.04
CA CYS A 87 -18.70 4.56 8.71
C CYS A 87 -19.65 5.72 8.41
N MET A 88 -19.65 6.75 9.28
CA MET A 88 -20.40 7.99 9.05
C MET A 88 -19.97 8.69 7.76
N HIS A 89 -18.68 8.66 7.42
CA HIS A 89 -18.18 9.23 6.17
C HIS A 89 -18.74 8.51 4.95
N ILE A 90 -18.77 7.17 4.94
CA ILE A 90 -19.36 6.39 3.86
C ILE A 90 -20.85 6.71 3.71
N PHE A 91 -21.61 6.75 4.82
CA PHE A 91 -23.03 7.11 4.77
C PHE A 91 -23.26 8.54 4.30
N GLY A 92 -22.46 9.50 4.78
CA GLY A 92 -22.50 10.88 4.33
C GLY A 92 -22.18 11.01 2.84
N GLN A 93 -21.18 10.27 2.33
CA GLN A 93 -20.87 10.23 0.90
C GLN A 93 -22.02 9.63 0.09
N LYS A 94 -22.61 8.50 0.54
CA LYS A 94 -23.77 7.88 -0.12
C LYS A 94 -24.96 8.84 -0.13
N PHE A 95 -25.22 9.55 0.98
CA PHE A 95 -26.28 10.56 1.08
C PHE A 95 -26.04 11.73 0.13
N VAL A 96 -24.84 12.33 0.16
CA VAL A 96 -24.45 13.41 -0.74
C VAL A 96 -24.55 12.98 -2.20
N SER A 97 -24.08 11.77 -2.54
CA SER A 97 -24.20 11.22 -3.89
C SER A 97 -25.67 11.01 -4.29
N ARG A 98 -26.51 10.52 -3.39
CA ARG A 98 -27.94 10.32 -3.67
C ARG A 98 -28.72 11.62 -3.78
N VAL A 99 -28.39 12.65 -3.00
CA VAL A 99 -29.19 13.89 -2.94
C VAL A 99 -28.62 14.97 -3.84
N LEU A 100 -27.33 15.29 -3.72
CA LEU A 100 -26.69 16.35 -4.48
C LEU A 100 -26.31 15.93 -5.89
N CYS A 101 -26.09 14.63 -6.13
CA CYS A 101 -25.81 14.11 -7.47
C CYS A 101 -27.01 13.41 -8.12
N ALA A 102 -28.16 13.29 -7.44
CA ALA A 102 -29.40 12.73 -8.01
C ALA A 102 -29.78 13.35 -9.37
N PRO A 103 -29.80 14.69 -9.53
CA PRO A 103 -30.14 15.31 -10.81
C PRO A 103 -29.16 14.94 -11.91
N CYS A 104 -27.86 14.89 -11.60
CA CYS A 104 -26.81 14.49 -12.54
C CYS A 104 -26.93 13.02 -12.95
N ILE A 105 -27.21 12.14 -11.98
CA ILE A 105 -27.42 10.71 -12.21
C ILE A 105 -28.69 10.51 -13.06
N ALA A 106 -29.79 11.19 -12.74
CA ALA A 106 -31.06 11.10 -13.46
C ALA A 106 -30.97 11.63 -14.90
N CYS A 107 -30.14 12.65 -15.17
CA CYS A 107 -29.89 13.13 -16.54
C CYS A 107 -28.77 12.37 -17.27
N GLY A 108 -28.25 11.26 -16.71
CA GLY A 108 -27.21 10.45 -17.31
C GLY A 108 -25.84 11.14 -17.46
N ARG A 109 -25.63 12.29 -16.80
CA ARG A 109 -24.36 13.02 -16.89
C ARG A 109 -23.32 12.36 -15.98
N ARG A 110 -22.28 11.79 -16.59
CA ARG A 110 -21.11 11.23 -15.89
C ARG A 110 -19.98 12.26 -15.76
N TYR A 111 -19.10 12.07 -14.78
CA TYR A 111 -17.88 12.85 -14.63
C TYR A 111 -17.00 12.71 -15.87
N LYS A 112 -16.50 13.84 -16.37
CA LYS A 112 -15.50 13.87 -17.43
C LYS A 112 -14.26 14.60 -16.92
N ASP A 113 -13.12 13.96 -17.00
CA ASP A 113 -11.86 14.50 -16.53
C ASP A 113 -11.24 15.43 -17.57
N LYS A 114 -11.47 16.73 -17.43
CA LYS A 114 -10.92 17.74 -18.34
C LYS A 114 -9.39 17.79 -18.38
N ARG A 115 -8.70 17.25 -17.36
CA ARG A 115 -7.22 17.28 -17.26
C ARG A 115 -6.56 15.98 -17.72
N PHE A 116 -7.35 14.94 -17.97
CA PHE A 116 -6.88 13.68 -18.52
C PHE A 116 -8.01 13.09 -19.37
N PRO A 117 -8.36 13.76 -20.50
CA PRO A 117 -9.52 13.38 -21.28
C PRO A 117 -9.30 12.04 -21.99
N PRO A 118 -10.38 11.34 -22.40
CA PRO A 118 -10.29 10.11 -23.18
C PRO A 118 -9.84 10.43 -24.62
N CYS A 119 -8.55 10.73 -24.79
CA CYS A 119 -7.97 11.19 -26.04
C CYS A 119 -6.51 10.73 -26.16
N ARG A 120 -5.93 10.99 -27.33
CA ARG A 120 -4.56 10.59 -27.67
C ARG A 120 -3.50 11.15 -26.72
N GLU A 121 -3.68 12.37 -26.20
CA GLU A 121 -2.71 13.01 -25.31
C GLU A 121 -2.58 12.24 -23.99
N SER A 122 -3.69 11.67 -23.49
CA SER A 122 -3.69 10.83 -22.29
C SER A 122 -3.06 9.45 -22.53
N ILE A 123 -3.04 8.96 -23.77
CA ILE A 123 -2.37 7.71 -24.15
C ILE A 123 -0.87 7.96 -24.37
N GLY A 124 -0.53 8.99 -25.14
CA GLY A 124 0.84 9.40 -25.47
C GLY A 124 1.58 8.46 -26.43
N MET A 125 0.86 7.82 -27.35
CA MET A 125 1.40 6.93 -28.41
C MET A 125 1.36 7.60 -29.80
N SER A 126 1.96 6.94 -30.80
CA SER A 126 2.04 7.44 -32.18
C SER A 126 0.71 7.33 -32.95
N ASP A 127 0.48 8.20 -33.94
CA ASP A 127 -0.82 8.31 -34.66
C ASP A 127 -1.31 7.01 -35.32
N GLY A 128 -0.39 6.14 -35.78
CA GLY A 128 -0.75 4.86 -36.40
C GLY A 128 -1.42 3.86 -35.44
N GLU A 129 -0.99 3.84 -34.18
CA GLU A 129 -1.48 2.93 -33.14
C GLU A 129 -2.83 3.38 -32.56
N LEU A 130 -3.10 4.69 -32.59
CA LEU A 130 -4.28 5.31 -31.99
C LEU A 130 -5.58 5.05 -32.77
N SER A 131 -5.49 4.78 -34.08
CA SER A 131 -6.65 4.53 -34.96
C SER A 131 -7.50 3.32 -34.56
N LYS A 132 -6.95 2.43 -33.73
CA LYS A 132 -7.59 1.21 -33.24
C LYS A 132 -8.06 1.31 -31.80
N ILE A 133 -8.05 2.50 -31.21
CA ILE A 133 -8.37 2.69 -29.79
C ILE A 133 -9.72 3.38 -29.63
N GLU A 134 -10.55 2.83 -28.77
CA GLU A 134 -11.77 3.45 -28.29
C GLU A 134 -11.77 3.54 -26.76
N TRP A 135 -12.54 4.45 -26.20
CA TRP A 135 -12.65 4.60 -24.75
C TRP A 135 -14.01 4.10 -24.29
N ARG A 136 -14.02 3.06 -23.46
CA ARG A 136 -15.23 2.47 -22.87
C ARG A 136 -15.26 2.72 -21.38
N SER A 137 -16.43 2.86 -20.77
CA SER A 137 -16.50 3.00 -19.33
C SER A 137 -16.22 1.69 -18.60
N CYS A 138 -15.74 1.73 -17.36
CA CYS A 138 -15.46 0.53 -16.58
C CYS A 138 -16.67 -0.41 -16.49
N ALA A 139 -17.91 0.11 -16.46
CA ALA A 139 -19.12 -0.72 -16.41
C ALA A 139 -19.39 -1.50 -17.72
N GLU A 140 -18.88 -1.01 -18.86
CA GLU A 140 -18.99 -1.72 -20.15
C GLU A 140 -17.90 -2.80 -20.28
N VAL A 141 -16.79 -2.62 -19.57
CA VAL A 141 -15.66 -3.55 -19.54
C VAL A 141 -15.89 -4.64 -18.48
N CYS A 142 -16.24 -4.23 -17.26
CA CYS A 142 -16.51 -5.03 -16.07
C CYS A 142 -18.01 -4.92 -15.77
N GLY A 143 -18.74 -6.03 -15.81
CA GLY A 143 -20.19 -6.03 -15.60
C GLY A 143 -20.94 -7.03 -16.47
N LYS A 144 -20.22 -7.90 -17.20
CA LYS A 144 -20.84 -8.96 -17.99
C LYS A 144 -21.48 -10.05 -17.11
N GLY A 145 -21.10 -10.13 -15.82
CA GLY A 145 -21.59 -11.11 -14.85
C GLY A 145 -22.64 -10.61 -13.84
N GLY A 146 -23.27 -9.44 -14.03
CA GLY A 146 -24.35 -8.96 -13.13
C GLY A 146 -24.05 -7.64 -12.41
N GLY A 147 -22.90 -7.02 -12.68
CA GLY A 147 -22.54 -5.68 -12.21
C GLY A 147 -21.03 -5.54 -12.05
N MET A 148 -20.50 -4.34 -12.31
CA MET A 148 -19.11 -4.02 -11.96
C MET A 148 -18.92 -4.13 -10.45
N ASN A 149 -17.72 -4.46 -9.98
CA ASN A 149 -17.30 -4.31 -8.59
C ASN A 149 -16.02 -3.48 -8.52
N LEU A 150 -15.88 -2.65 -7.47
CA LEU A 150 -14.59 -1.98 -7.24
C LEU A 150 -13.60 -2.99 -6.66
N PHE A 151 -14.03 -3.72 -5.62
CA PHE A 151 -13.39 -4.88 -5.01
C PHE A 151 -14.50 -5.93 -4.80
N TYR A 152 -14.35 -7.17 -5.26
CA TYR A 152 -15.39 -8.20 -5.23
C TYR A 152 -15.47 -8.87 -3.86
N ASP A 153 -14.42 -9.57 -3.43
CA ASP A 153 -14.36 -10.28 -2.14
C ASP A 153 -13.20 -9.79 -1.25
N ASP A 154 -12.05 -9.46 -1.85
CA ASP A 154 -10.89 -8.80 -1.26
C ASP A 154 -9.85 -8.52 -2.36
N ILE A 155 -8.85 -7.68 -2.08
CA ILE A 155 -7.75 -7.44 -3.04
C ILE A 155 -6.83 -8.66 -3.06
N ASN A 156 -6.63 -9.26 -4.23
CA ASN A 156 -5.76 -10.41 -4.44
C ASN A 156 -4.72 -10.12 -5.54
N PRO A 157 -3.47 -10.59 -5.41
CA PRO A 157 -2.53 -10.53 -6.52
C PRO A 157 -3.05 -11.17 -7.82
N SER A 158 -3.93 -12.17 -7.75
CA SER A 158 -4.56 -12.79 -8.93
C SER A 158 -5.47 -11.86 -9.75
N ASP A 159 -5.79 -10.68 -9.20
CA ASP A 159 -6.65 -9.71 -9.88
C ASP A 159 -5.89 -8.96 -10.98
N ILE A 160 -4.56 -9.03 -10.94
CA ILE A 160 -3.67 -8.23 -11.76
C ILE A 160 -3.35 -8.98 -13.05
N ARG A 161 -3.82 -8.43 -14.16
CA ARG A 161 -3.56 -8.96 -15.50
C ARG A 161 -2.90 -7.88 -16.35
N GLN A 162 -1.65 -8.13 -16.73
CA GLN A 162 -0.87 -7.20 -17.53
C GLN A 162 -1.42 -7.08 -18.96
N GLY A 163 -1.42 -5.85 -19.47
CA GLY A 163 -1.74 -5.54 -20.87
C GLY A 163 -0.53 -5.45 -21.78
N SER A 164 -0.67 -4.74 -22.88
CA SER A 164 0.42 -4.52 -23.85
C SER A 164 1.39 -3.41 -23.46
N LEU A 165 1.20 -2.77 -22.30
CA LEU A 165 2.06 -1.69 -21.83
C LEU A 165 3.32 -2.26 -21.14
N GLY A 166 4.46 -1.61 -21.39
CA GLY A 166 5.74 -1.92 -20.72
C GLY A 166 5.82 -1.34 -19.31
N ASP A 167 4.76 -1.51 -18.52
CA ASP A 167 4.63 -1.04 -17.13
C ASP A 167 4.55 -2.19 -16.12
N CYS A 168 5.13 -3.35 -16.47
CA CYS A 168 5.25 -4.52 -15.59
C CYS A 168 5.79 -4.17 -14.20
N TRP A 169 6.71 -3.20 -14.10
CA TRP A 169 7.23 -2.67 -12.83
C TRP A 169 6.13 -2.13 -11.90
N LEU A 170 5.11 -1.46 -12.46
CA LEU A 170 3.98 -0.90 -11.71
C LEU A 170 3.02 -1.99 -11.26
N LEU A 171 2.63 -2.88 -12.18
CA LEU A 171 1.73 -3.99 -11.86
C LEU A 171 2.36 -4.98 -10.86
N SER A 172 3.68 -5.17 -10.94
CA SER A 172 4.41 -5.95 -9.94
C SER A 172 4.35 -5.30 -8.55
N ALA A 173 4.45 -3.97 -8.46
CA ALA A 173 4.28 -3.26 -7.20
C ALA A 173 2.85 -3.43 -6.64
N PHE A 174 1.83 -3.36 -7.50
CA PHE A 174 0.44 -3.62 -7.09
C PHE A 174 0.29 -5.02 -6.51
N ALA A 175 0.88 -6.02 -7.15
CA ALA A 175 0.78 -7.40 -6.70
C ALA A 175 1.54 -7.66 -5.40
N CYS A 176 2.72 -7.08 -5.24
CA CYS A 176 3.45 -7.13 -3.98
C CYS A 176 2.60 -6.58 -2.83
N LEU A 177 1.92 -5.45 -3.06
CA LEU A 177 1.04 -4.81 -2.08
C LEU A 177 -0.34 -5.46 -1.95
N ALA A 178 -0.80 -6.22 -2.94
CA ALA A 178 -2.08 -6.94 -2.88
C ALA A 178 -2.03 -8.07 -1.82
N ASN A 179 -0.84 -8.56 -1.44
CA ASN A 179 -0.67 -9.40 -0.25
C ASN A 179 -0.97 -8.65 1.08
N TYR A 180 -1.12 -7.32 1.01
CA TYR A 180 -1.47 -6.42 2.11
C TYR A 180 -2.67 -5.54 1.70
N PRO A 181 -3.90 -6.08 1.58
CA PRO A 181 -5.06 -5.40 0.97
C PRO A 181 -5.30 -3.97 1.47
N GLY A 182 -5.13 -3.73 2.77
CA GLY A 182 -5.27 -2.41 3.37
C GLY A 182 -4.35 -1.34 2.75
N ALA A 183 -3.15 -1.70 2.28
CA ALA A 183 -2.23 -0.78 1.64
C ALA A 183 -2.77 -0.25 0.31
N ILE A 184 -3.30 -1.13 -0.55
CA ILE A 184 -3.96 -0.70 -1.78
C ILE A 184 -5.26 0.04 -1.45
N GLN A 185 -6.10 -0.48 -0.55
CA GLN A 185 -7.36 0.17 -0.19
C GLN A 185 -7.15 1.62 0.26
N ARG A 186 -6.12 1.93 1.07
CA ARG A 186 -5.86 3.31 1.55
C ARG A 186 -5.53 4.31 0.44
N VAL A 187 -5.01 3.84 -0.70
CA VAL A 187 -4.80 4.67 -1.88
C VAL A 187 -6.14 5.13 -2.45
N PHE A 188 -7.19 4.31 -2.38
CA PHE A 188 -8.53 4.65 -2.86
C PHE A 188 -9.30 5.47 -1.81
N HIS A 189 -9.79 6.64 -2.23
CA HIS A 189 -10.76 7.41 -1.44
C HIS A 189 -12.16 6.82 -1.54
N ASN A 190 -12.53 6.37 -2.75
CA ASN A 190 -13.78 5.67 -3.00
C ASN A 190 -13.61 4.23 -2.54
N LYS A 191 -14.50 3.74 -1.67
CA LYS A 191 -14.53 2.32 -1.27
C LYS A 191 -15.50 1.52 -2.13
N THR A 192 -16.53 2.20 -2.62
CA THR A 192 -17.54 1.67 -3.52
C THR A 192 -17.38 2.19 -4.94
N ILE A 193 -18.05 1.52 -5.86
CA ILE A 193 -18.37 2.04 -7.18
C ILE A 193 -19.00 3.43 -7.05
N ASN A 194 -18.56 4.32 -7.91
CA ASN A 194 -19.14 5.64 -8.05
C ASN A 194 -20.03 5.68 -9.30
N GLN A 195 -21.35 5.77 -9.11
CA GLN A 195 -22.32 5.81 -10.22
C GLN A 195 -22.15 7.05 -11.13
N TYR A 196 -21.51 8.11 -10.64
CA TYR A 196 -21.16 9.28 -11.44
C TYR A 196 -19.83 9.10 -12.20
N GLY A 197 -19.16 7.95 -12.06
CA GLY A 197 -17.91 7.62 -12.75
C GLY A 197 -16.70 8.39 -12.24
N LYS A 198 -16.74 8.94 -11.01
CA LYS A 198 -15.65 9.75 -10.44
C LYS A 198 -14.91 9.02 -9.33
N TYR A 199 -13.61 8.84 -9.52
CA TYR A 199 -12.74 8.17 -8.55
C TYR A 199 -11.61 9.08 -8.10
N LYS A 200 -11.19 8.95 -6.83
CA LYS A 200 -10.05 9.68 -6.29
C LYS A 200 -9.05 8.74 -5.61
N PHE A 201 -7.78 9.04 -5.82
CA PHE A 201 -6.62 8.27 -5.40
C PHE A 201 -5.65 9.15 -4.63
N LYS A 202 -4.98 8.64 -3.61
CA LYS A 202 -3.91 9.32 -2.89
C LYS A 202 -2.58 8.67 -3.24
N LEU A 203 -1.71 9.42 -3.91
CA LEU A 203 -0.35 8.98 -4.24
C LEU A 203 0.64 9.87 -3.49
N PHE A 204 1.64 9.27 -2.88
CA PHE A 204 2.69 9.99 -2.17
C PHE A 204 3.73 10.55 -3.15
N SER A 205 4.09 11.82 -2.96
CA SER A 205 5.17 12.46 -3.69
C SER A 205 6.35 12.64 -2.74
N ARG A 206 7.41 11.85 -2.93
CA ARG A 206 8.64 11.97 -2.12
C ARG A 206 9.30 13.34 -2.24
N PRO A 207 9.46 13.95 -3.45
CA PRO A 207 10.04 15.30 -3.57
C PRO A 207 9.28 16.38 -2.79
N LEU A 208 7.96 16.23 -2.68
CA LEU A 208 7.07 17.20 -2.01
C LEU A 208 6.70 16.78 -0.58
N GLU A 209 7.16 15.62 -0.14
CA GLU A 209 6.82 14.95 1.12
C GLU A 209 5.32 14.99 1.47
N LYS A 210 4.45 14.76 0.48
CA LYS A 210 3.00 14.88 0.68
C LYS A 210 2.17 13.92 -0.19
N TRP A 211 0.98 13.61 0.33
CA TRP A 211 -0.05 12.88 -0.41
C TRP A 211 -0.77 13.80 -1.40
N ILE A 212 -0.74 13.42 -2.67
CA ILE A 212 -1.40 14.09 -3.79
C ILE A 212 -2.70 13.35 -4.12
N VAL A 213 -3.80 14.09 -4.20
CA VAL A 213 -5.10 13.52 -4.61
C VAL A 213 -5.25 13.60 -6.11
N VAL A 214 -5.15 12.45 -6.77
CA VAL A 214 -5.44 12.28 -8.21
C VAL A 214 -6.93 11.97 -8.37
N LYS A 215 -7.59 12.62 -9.33
CA LYS A 215 -9.02 12.41 -9.62
C LYS A 215 -9.12 11.94 -11.07
N ILE A 216 -9.87 10.90 -11.36
CA ILE A 216 -10.07 10.38 -12.71
C ILE A 216 -11.56 10.14 -12.96
N ASP A 217 -11.94 10.12 -14.24
CA ASP A 217 -13.15 9.43 -14.69
C ASP A 217 -12.88 7.93 -14.94
N ASP A 218 -13.91 7.16 -15.23
CA ASP A 218 -13.86 5.71 -15.39
C ASP A 218 -13.86 5.24 -16.84
N MET A 219 -13.40 6.09 -17.76
CA MET A 219 -13.18 5.70 -19.17
C MET A 219 -11.84 4.95 -19.31
N ILE A 220 -11.84 3.73 -19.84
CA ILE A 220 -10.67 2.87 -20.04
C ILE A 220 -10.38 2.76 -21.54
N PRO A 221 -9.11 2.85 -21.96
CA PRO A 221 -8.73 2.66 -23.35
C PRO A 221 -8.80 1.17 -23.72
N CYS A 222 -9.56 0.88 -24.77
CA CYS A 222 -9.85 -0.45 -25.27
C CYS A 222 -9.49 -0.57 -26.75
N ASP A 223 -9.20 -1.79 -27.18
CA ASP A 223 -9.07 -2.12 -28.60
C ASP A 223 -10.45 -2.05 -29.26
N ALA A 224 -10.57 -1.29 -30.35
CA ALA A 224 -11.84 -1.02 -31.01
C ALA A 224 -12.47 -2.25 -31.68
N GLY A 225 -11.67 -3.26 -32.05
CA GLY A 225 -12.17 -4.48 -32.68
C GLY A 225 -12.70 -5.49 -31.66
N THR A 226 -12.00 -5.65 -30.54
CA THR A 226 -12.29 -6.67 -29.51
C THR A 226 -13.04 -6.13 -28.30
N GLY A 227 -13.00 -4.82 -28.07
CA GLY A 227 -13.54 -4.16 -26.88
C GLY A 227 -12.76 -4.47 -25.59
N GLN A 228 -11.59 -5.12 -25.69
CA GLN A 228 -10.78 -5.50 -24.54
C GLN A 228 -9.89 -4.32 -24.09
N PRO A 229 -9.63 -4.15 -22.78
CA PRO A 229 -8.66 -3.17 -22.30
C PRO A 229 -7.28 -3.38 -22.92
N LEU A 230 -6.64 -2.29 -23.32
CA LEU A 230 -5.31 -2.31 -23.94
C LEU A 230 -4.20 -2.57 -22.92
N PHE A 231 -4.32 -1.92 -21.76
CA PHE A 231 -3.35 -1.95 -20.68
C PHE A 231 -3.81 -2.95 -19.61
N ALA A 232 -3.76 -2.63 -18.31
CA ALA A 232 -4.27 -3.52 -17.29
C ALA A 232 -5.67 -4.05 -17.64
N ARG A 233 -5.88 -5.34 -17.41
CA ARG A 233 -7.15 -6.02 -17.64
C ARG A 233 -7.80 -6.39 -16.32
N PRO A 234 -9.13 -6.45 -16.25
CA PRO A 234 -9.82 -6.91 -15.07
C PRO A 234 -9.65 -8.43 -14.91
N SER A 235 -9.65 -8.89 -13.67
CA SER A 235 -9.94 -10.29 -13.35
C SER A 235 -11.42 -10.38 -12.96
N GLY A 236 -12.21 -11.09 -13.75
CA GLY A 236 -13.67 -11.09 -13.60
C GLY A 236 -14.26 -9.68 -13.81
N ASP A 237 -15.12 -9.25 -12.87
CA ASP A 237 -15.82 -7.96 -12.92
C ASP A 237 -15.19 -6.88 -11.99
N GLU A 238 -13.92 -7.06 -11.58
CA GLU A 238 -13.20 -6.10 -10.72
C GLU A 238 -12.49 -4.98 -11.50
N ALA A 239 -12.69 -3.74 -11.06
CA ALA A 239 -12.18 -2.55 -11.77
C ALA A 239 -10.94 -1.90 -11.13
N TRP A 240 -10.52 -2.30 -9.93
CA TRP A 240 -9.53 -1.54 -9.15
C TRP A 240 -8.17 -1.41 -9.86
N VAL A 241 -7.68 -2.48 -10.50
CA VAL A 241 -6.35 -2.48 -11.17
C VAL A 241 -6.34 -1.45 -12.31
N MET A 242 -7.34 -1.48 -13.18
CA MET A 242 -7.45 -0.56 -14.32
C MET A 242 -7.57 0.91 -13.87
N LEU A 243 -8.38 1.16 -12.84
CA LEU A 243 -8.58 2.50 -12.32
C LEU A 243 -7.31 3.03 -11.63
N LEU A 244 -6.58 2.18 -10.91
CA LEU A 244 -5.32 2.56 -10.27
C LEU A 244 -4.22 2.82 -11.28
N GLU A 245 -4.07 1.96 -12.30
CA GLU A 245 -3.14 2.16 -13.41
C GLU A 245 -3.43 3.49 -14.13
N LYS A 246 -4.71 3.78 -14.42
CA LYS A 246 -5.11 5.08 -14.99
C LYS A 246 -4.77 6.27 -14.10
N ALA A 247 -4.93 6.14 -12.78
CA ALA A 247 -4.56 7.19 -11.85
C ALA A 247 -3.05 7.46 -11.86
N PHE A 248 -2.24 6.40 -11.98
CA PHE A 248 -0.79 6.51 -12.19
C PHE A 248 -0.45 7.15 -13.54
N ALA A 249 -1.10 6.74 -14.63
CA ALA A 249 -0.92 7.33 -15.95
C ALA A 249 -1.19 8.83 -15.91
N LYS A 250 -2.30 9.25 -15.30
CA LYS A 250 -2.61 10.67 -15.08
C LYS A 250 -1.58 11.37 -14.20
N TYR A 251 -1.13 10.71 -13.13
CA TYR A 251 -0.13 11.27 -12.25
C TYR A 251 1.15 11.55 -13.04
N CYS A 252 1.65 10.59 -13.80
CA CYS A 252 2.87 10.67 -14.61
C CYS A 252 2.73 11.55 -15.88
N GLY A 253 1.52 11.68 -16.42
CA GLY A 253 1.20 12.58 -17.55
C GLY A 253 0.45 11.89 -18.70
N SER A 254 0.76 10.61 -18.97
CA SER A 254 0.11 9.77 -19.98
C SER A 254 0.30 8.28 -19.62
N TYR A 255 -0.40 7.38 -20.31
CA TYR A 255 -0.12 5.94 -20.21
C TYR A 255 1.28 5.60 -20.74
N SER A 256 1.73 6.21 -21.84
CA SER A 256 3.08 5.98 -22.36
C SER A 256 4.18 6.40 -21.38
N ALA A 257 3.93 7.39 -20.51
CA ALA A 257 4.86 7.78 -19.45
C ALA A 257 5.06 6.71 -18.37
N LEU A 258 4.21 5.66 -18.33
CA LEU A 258 4.40 4.49 -17.47
C LEU A 258 5.38 3.47 -18.06
N LYS A 259 5.75 3.57 -19.35
CA LYS A 259 6.73 2.67 -19.94
C LYS A 259 8.08 2.83 -19.24
N GLY A 260 8.67 1.71 -18.79
CA GLY A 260 10.01 1.64 -18.22
C GLY A 260 10.17 2.42 -16.91
N GLY A 261 10.01 1.75 -15.77
CA GLY A 261 10.19 2.33 -14.43
C GLY A 261 10.73 1.32 -13.42
N ASP A 262 10.84 1.77 -12.17
CA ASP A 262 11.35 0.95 -11.07
C ASP A 262 10.23 0.67 -10.07
N THR A 263 10.03 -0.62 -9.74
CA THR A 263 9.03 -1.10 -8.79
C THR A 263 9.09 -0.37 -7.45
N LEU A 264 10.29 -0.01 -6.97
CA LEU A 264 10.46 0.74 -5.72
C LEU A 264 9.80 2.12 -5.76
N TRP A 265 9.82 2.78 -6.92
CA TRP A 265 9.17 4.08 -7.06
C TRP A 265 7.65 3.95 -6.93
N ALA A 266 7.06 2.89 -7.51
CA ALA A 266 5.63 2.61 -7.35
C ALA A 266 5.29 2.25 -5.90
N LEU A 267 6.07 1.38 -5.26
CA LEU A 267 5.89 1.02 -3.85
C LEU A 267 5.91 2.26 -2.96
N GLU A 268 6.87 3.16 -3.15
CA GLU A 268 6.95 4.42 -2.40
C GLU A 268 5.78 5.35 -2.70
N ALA A 269 5.35 5.48 -3.97
CA ALA A 269 4.20 6.31 -4.32
C ALA A 269 2.88 5.78 -3.73
N LEU A 270 2.74 4.46 -3.58
CA LEU A 270 1.55 3.83 -2.99
C LEU A 270 1.53 3.89 -1.46
N THR A 271 2.70 3.84 -0.83
CA THR A 271 2.82 3.64 0.62
C THR A 271 3.31 4.87 1.39
N GLY A 272 4.12 5.72 0.76
CA GLY A 272 4.90 6.76 1.41
C GLY A 272 6.08 6.25 2.25
N ASP A 273 6.28 4.93 2.32
CA ASP A 273 7.32 4.28 3.11
C ASP A 273 8.69 4.43 2.44
N HIS A 274 9.75 4.21 3.23
CA HIS A 274 11.12 4.21 2.69
C HIS A 274 11.38 2.95 1.87
N VAL A 275 12.06 3.15 0.75
CA VAL A 275 12.42 2.09 -0.20
C VAL A 275 13.91 2.06 -0.49
N PHE A 276 14.45 0.87 -0.68
CA PHE A 276 15.83 0.65 -1.13
C PHE A 276 15.96 -0.73 -1.78
N LYS A 277 17.06 -0.94 -2.51
CA LYS A 277 17.36 -2.19 -3.22
C LYS A 277 18.71 -2.72 -2.79
N PHE A 278 18.86 -4.03 -2.71
CA PHE A 278 20.14 -4.71 -2.68
C PHE A 278 20.35 -5.40 -4.01
N ILE A 279 21.48 -5.12 -4.67
CA ILE A 279 21.86 -5.72 -5.94
C ILE A 279 23.12 -6.56 -5.70
N LYS A 280 23.11 -7.78 -6.23
CA LYS A 280 24.24 -8.71 -6.16
C LYS A 280 25.39 -8.18 -7.00
N GLU A 281 26.60 -8.19 -6.44
CA GLU A 281 27.82 -7.83 -7.16
C GLU A 281 28.36 -9.05 -7.92
N ASP A 282 28.65 -8.87 -9.21
CA ASP A 282 29.07 -9.95 -10.11
C ASP A 282 30.37 -10.66 -9.68
N SER A 283 31.23 -9.97 -8.91
CA SER A 283 32.60 -10.40 -8.63
C SER A 283 32.87 -10.81 -7.18
N SER A 284 31.99 -10.54 -6.21
CA SER A 284 32.35 -10.55 -4.77
C SER A 284 31.44 -11.37 -3.84
N SER A 285 30.43 -12.11 -4.33
CA SER A 285 29.42 -12.74 -3.44
C SER A 285 28.80 -11.78 -2.43
N GLY A 286 28.77 -10.48 -2.77
CA GLY A 286 28.30 -9.39 -1.93
C GLY A 286 27.01 -8.77 -2.47
N TRP A 287 26.24 -8.18 -1.58
CA TRP A 287 24.99 -7.47 -1.86
C TRP A 287 25.17 -6.00 -1.53
N LYS A 288 25.14 -5.15 -2.56
CA LYS A 288 25.33 -3.72 -2.42
C LYS A 288 23.99 -3.00 -2.29
N LYS A 289 23.88 -2.10 -1.31
CA LYS A 289 22.68 -1.30 -1.08
C LYS A 289 22.61 -0.09 -2.02
N PHE A 290 21.45 0.10 -2.61
CA PHE A 290 21.07 1.25 -3.43
C PHE A 290 19.80 1.88 -2.86
N THR A 291 19.77 3.21 -2.80
CA THR A 291 18.60 3.98 -2.36
C THR A 291 18.02 4.72 -3.55
N LEU A 292 16.69 4.85 -3.59
CA LEU A 292 15.99 5.62 -4.61
C LEU A 292 16.11 7.12 -4.30
N VAL A 293 16.75 7.87 -5.18
CA VAL A 293 16.96 9.31 -5.06
C VAL A 293 16.09 10.01 -6.09
N HIS A 294 15.19 10.90 -5.64
CA HIS A 294 14.33 11.67 -6.53
C HIS A 294 15.01 12.95 -6.97
N LYS A 295 14.83 13.31 -8.24
CA LYS A 295 15.28 14.58 -8.78
C LYS A 295 14.17 15.63 -8.62
N PRO A 296 14.43 16.80 -8.03
CA PRO A 296 13.40 17.81 -7.79
C PRO A 296 12.80 18.41 -9.07
N GLU A 297 13.56 18.45 -10.18
CA GLU A 297 13.21 19.28 -11.35
C GLU A 297 12.91 18.49 -12.64
N GLU A 298 13.22 17.19 -12.72
CA GLU A 298 13.11 16.40 -13.97
C GLU A 298 11.73 15.70 -14.11
N GLY A 299 10.63 16.44 -14.02
CA GLY A 299 9.31 15.88 -14.29
C GLY A 299 8.86 14.79 -13.31
N LYS A 300 7.70 14.21 -13.59
CA LYS A 300 7.03 13.30 -12.65
C LYS A 300 7.59 11.89 -12.88
N ARG A 301 8.22 11.31 -11.83
CA ARG A 301 8.95 10.01 -11.81
C ARG A 301 10.47 10.08 -12.03
N ALA A 302 11.09 11.26 -12.14
CA ALA A 302 12.54 11.29 -12.18
C ALA A 302 13.16 10.87 -10.84
N ALA A 303 13.69 9.66 -10.83
CA ALA A 303 14.47 9.11 -9.76
C ALA A 303 15.57 8.21 -10.33
N TYR A 304 16.64 8.04 -9.58
CA TYR A 304 17.72 7.13 -9.91
C TYR A 304 18.17 6.39 -8.66
N LEU A 305 18.77 5.21 -8.85
CA LEU A 305 19.36 4.45 -7.76
C LEU A 305 20.77 4.98 -7.48
N SER A 306 21.05 5.27 -6.22
CA SER A 306 22.38 5.67 -5.75
C SER A 306 22.86 4.74 -4.65
N SER A 307 24.10 4.30 -4.75
CA SER A 307 24.76 3.53 -3.68
C SER A 307 25.74 4.43 -2.93
N SER A 308 25.80 4.27 -1.61
CA SER A 308 26.81 4.93 -0.78
C SER A 308 28.03 4.04 -0.69
N THR A 309 29.22 4.59 -0.95
CA THR A 309 30.50 3.88 -0.72
C THR A 309 30.82 3.66 0.76
N ALA A 310 30.11 4.36 1.66
CA ALA A 310 30.29 4.20 3.10
C ALA A 310 29.64 2.92 3.65
N VAL A 311 28.71 2.31 2.92
CA VAL A 311 28.05 1.06 3.34
C VAL A 311 28.75 -0.10 2.66
N GLN A 312 29.39 -0.95 3.46
CA GLN A 312 30.02 -2.16 2.95
C GLN A 312 28.96 -3.11 2.39
N PRO A 313 29.23 -3.80 1.26
CA PRO A 313 28.37 -4.86 0.77
C PRO A 313 28.13 -5.93 1.84
N LEU A 314 26.91 -6.45 1.90
CA LEU A 314 26.59 -7.56 2.79
C LEU A 314 27.01 -8.87 2.13
N ASP A 315 27.64 -9.78 2.87
CA ASP A 315 27.79 -11.15 2.40
C ASP A 315 26.43 -11.87 2.33
N ASN A 316 26.41 -13.05 1.72
CA ASN A 316 25.18 -13.83 1.52
C ASN A 316 24.49 -14.23 2.84
N GLU A 317 25.23 -14.44 3.93
CA GLU A 317 24.66 -14.84 5.23
C GLU A 317 24.01 -13.66 5.92
N ALA A 318 24.69 -12.50 5.94
CA ALA A 318 24.15 -11.25 6.45
C ALA A 318 22.93 -10.80 5.63
N PHE A 319 22.99 -10.95 4.31
CA PHE A 319 21.87 -10.63 3.44
C PHE A 319 20.67 -11.57 3.67
N PHE A 320 20.91 -12.89 3.79
CA PHE A 320 19.86 -13.86 4.14
C PHE A 320 19.19 -13.52 5.49
N ALA A 321 20.00 -13.20 6.51
CA ALA A 321 19.48 -12.79 7.81
C ALA A 321 18.61 -11.53 7.71
N LEU A 322 19.02 -10.56 6.89
CA LEU A 322 18.26 -9.33 6.64
C LEU A 322 16.90 -9.63 6.00
N ILE A 323 16.84 -10.33 4.86
CA ILE A 323 15.56 -10.62 4.19
C ILE A 323 14.63 -11.43 5.11
N LYS A 324 15.17 -12.37 5.88
CA LYS A 324 14.40 -13.16 6.86
C LYS A 324 13.80 -12.28 7.95
N GLU A 325 14.59 -11.37 8.50
CA GLU A 325 14.11 -10.43 9.51
C GLU A 325 13.02 -9.52 8.95
N GLN A 326 13.18 -9.05 7.71
CA GLN A 326 12.22 -8.15 7.07
C GLN A 326 10.91 -8.86 6.68
N CYS A 327 10.97 -10.10 6.19
CA CYS A 327 9.77 -10.95 6.03
C CYS A 327 9.03 -11.11 7.35
N LYS A 328 9.75 -11.40 8.46
CA LYS A 328 9.14 -11.53 9.79
C LYS A 328 8.50 -10.23 10.28
N LYS A 329 9.08 -9.08 9.92
CA LYS A 329 8.54 -7.76 10.26
C LYS A 329 7.29 -7.42 9.44
N GLY A 330 7.09 -8.03 8.27
CA GLY A 330 5.99 -7.71 7.36
C GLY A 330 6.31 -6.56 6.41
N SER A 331 7.61 -6.33 6.15
CA SER A 331 8.05 -5.47 5.05
C SER A 331 7.64 -6.08 3.71
N VAL A 332 7.41 -5.23 2.71
CA VAL A 332 7.15 -5.69 1.35
C VAL A 332 8.50 -5.88 0.67
N LEU A 333 8.78 -7.11 0.25
CA LEU A 333 10.00 -7.45 -0.46
C LEU A 333 9.66 -7.86 -1.89
N GLU A 334 10.30 -7.23 -2.86
CA GLU A 334 10.26 -7.66 -4.25
C GLU A 334 11.62 -8.19 -4.69
N CYS A 335 11.65 -9.19 -5.57
CA CYS A 335 12.89 -9.68 -6.15
C CYS A 335 12.75 -9.88 -7.66
N SER A 336 13.85 -9.76 -8.38
CA SER A 336 13.89 -10.00 -9.82
C SER A 336 15.29 -10.41 -10.27
N MET A 337 15.35 -10.93 -11.48
CA MET A 337 16.57 -11.40 -12.12
C MET A 337 17.31 -10.28 -12.88
N GLY A 338 16.75 -9.07 -12.94
CA GLY A 338 17.31 -7.95 -13.70
C GLY A 338 16.67 -7.88 -15.09
N SER A 339 17.43 -7.50 -16.12
CA SER A 339 16.91 -7.37 -17.49
C SER A 339 16.56 -8.73 -18.11
N GLY A 340 15.42 -8.82 -18.81
CA GLY A 340 14.97 -10.01 -19.54
C GLY A 340 13.80 -9.73 -20.47
N ASN A 341 13.31 -10.74 -21.19
CA ASN A 341 12.29 -10.60 -22.24
C ASN A 341 10.86 -10.99 -21.79
N ASP A 342 10.53 -10.85 -20.49
CA ASP A 342 9.21 -11.19 -19.92
C ASP A 342 8.70 -12.59 -20.33
N SER A 343 9.62 -13.55 -20.44
CA SER A 343 9.36 -14.92 -20.87
C SER A 343 9.78 -15.92 -19.79
N ALA A 344 8.94 -16.93 -19.55
CA ALA A 344 9.26 -18.03 -18.64
C ALA A 344 10.33 -18.95 -19.24
N ASP A 345 11.32 -19.32 -18.44
CA ASP A 345 12.30 -20.35 -18.81
C ASP A 345 11.77 -21.77 -18.59
N THR A 346 12.64 -22.76 -18.81
CA THR A 346 12.31 -24.19 -18.66
C THR A 346 11.89 -24.55 -17.25
N GLU A 347 12.42 -23.86 -16.24
CA GLU A 347 12.10 -24.05 -14.83
C GLU A 347 10.90 -23.19 -14.38
N GLY A 348 10.30 -22.42 -15.30
CA GLY A 348 9.08 -21.66 -15.07
C GLY A 348 9.29 -20.24 -14.55
N ILE A 349 10.53 -19.77 -14.39
CA ILE A 349 10.80 -18.40 -13.94
C ILE A 349 10.78 -17.45 -15.15
N VAL A 350 9.93 -16.44 -15.08
CA VAL A 350 9.84 -15.30 -16.01
C VAL A 350 10.99 -14.32 -15.81
N HIS A 351 11.79 -14.12 -16.86
CA HIS A 351 12.92 -13.16 -16.89
C HIS A 351 12.43 -11.73 -17.10
N GLY A 352 13.09 -10.72 -16.53
CA GLY A 352 12.64 -9.31 -16.63
C GLY A 352 11.48 -8.94 -15.70
N HIS A 353 10.98 -9.91 -14.94
CA HIS A 353 9.77 -9.79 -14.15
C HIS A 353 10.06 -9.70 -12.65
N ALA A 354 9.20 -9.05 -11.87
CA ALA A 354 9.36 -8.94 -10.42
C ALA A 354 8.41 -9.87 -9.68
N TYR A 355 8.92 -10.50 -8.62
CA TYR A 355 8.23 -11.45 -7.78
C TYR A 355 8.12 -10.88 -6.37
N SER A 356 7.08 -11.28 -5.63
CA SER A 356 7.00 -10.97 -4.20
C SER A 356 7.73 -12.04 -3.40
N LEU A 357 8.63 -11.65 -2.50
CA LEU A 357 9.21 -12.55 -1.50
C LEU A 357 8.38 -12.47 -0.22
N LEU A 358 7.61 -13.54 0.05
CA LEU A 358 6.54 -13.52 1.05
C LEU A 358 6.96 -14.09 2.40
N ASN A 359 7.74 -15.17 2.39
CA ASN A 359 8.07 -15.88 3.61
C ASN A 359 9.41 -16.63 3.48
N ILE A 360 10.06 -16.86 4.62
CA ILE A 360 11.33 -17.60 4.71
C ILE A 360 11.24 -18.58 5.87
N VAL A 361 11.53 -19.84 5.59
CA VAL A 361 11.51 -20.93 6.56
C VAL A 361 12.88 -21.58 6.64
N GLU A 362 13.40 -21.68 7.86
CA GLU A 362 14.56 -22.50 8.18
C GLU A 362 14.11 -23.75 8.93
N SER A 363 14.34 -24.92 8.37
CA SER A 363 13.97 -26.20 8.98
C SER A 363 14.94 -27.29 8.57
N LYS A 364 15.46 -28.04 9.55
CA LYS A 364 16.39 -29.17 9.31
C LYS A 364 17.63 -28.80 8.48
N GLY A 365 18.15 -27.59 8.66
CA GLY A 365 19.33 -27.10 7.92
C GLY A 365 19.01 -26.64 6.50
N LEU A 366 17.75 -26.67 6.08
CA LEU A 366 17.30 -26.13 4.80
C LEU A 366 16.75 -24.72 4.99
N ARG A 367 16.98 -23.87 3.98
CA ARG A 367 16.49 -22.50 3.87
C ARG A 367 15.59 -22.42 2.66
N LEU A 368 14.29 -22.28 2.89
CA LEU A 368 13.28 -22.21 1.83
C LEU A 368 12.63 -20.83 1.82
N LEU A 369 12.43 -20.31 0.61
CA LEU A 369 11.86 -19.01 0.35
C LEU A 369 10.55 -19.22 -0.40
N GLN A 370 9.49 -18.55 0.05
CA GLN A 370 8.19 -18.53 -0.62
C GLN A 370 8.10 -17.27 -1.47
N LEU A 371 7.95 -17.46 -2.77
CA LEU A 371 7.82 -16.38 -3.74
C LEU A 371 6.45 -16.43 -4.39
N ARG A 372 6.03 -15.32 -4.98
CA ARG A 372 4.81 -15.26 -5.80
C ARG A 372 5.04 -14.52 -7.10
N ASN A 373 4.68 -15.15 -8.20
CA ASN A 373 4.50 -14.51 -9.49
C ASN A 373 3.20 -13.69 -9.48
N PRO A 374 3.25 -12.37 -9.71
CA PRO A 374 2.07 -11.51 -9.67
C PRO A 374 1.06 -11.80 -10.79
N TRP A 375 1.44 -12.47 -11.89
CA TRP A 375 0.49 -12.91 -12.92
C TRP A 375 -0.38 -14.09 -12.49
N GLY A 376 -0.18 -14.61 -11.27
CA GLY A 376 -0.91 -15.77 -10.77
C GLY A 376 -0.68 -17.01 -11.65
N SER A 377 0.47 -17.09 -12.32
CA SER A 377 0.85 -18.18 -13.22
C SER A 377 2.37 -18.22 -13.38
N PHE A 378 2.90 -19.26 -14.03
CA PHE A 378 4.34 -19.48 -14.23
C PHE A 378 5.09 -19.62 -12.91
N GLU A 379 4.98 -20.83 -12.36
CA GLU A 379 5.60 -21.24 -11.10
C GLU A 379 6.90 -22.00 -11.33
N TRP A 380 7.76 -21.96 -10.32
CA TRP A 380 8.97 -22.75 -10.22
C TRP A 380 8.67 -24.24 -10.38
N LYS A 381 9.45 -24.92 -11.22
CA LYS A 381 9.33 -26.36 -11.51
C LYS A 381 10.46 -27.21 -10.93
N GLY A 382 11.51 -26.56 -10.40
CA GLY A 382 12.64 -27.24 -9.79
C GLY A 382 12.31 -27.82 -8.41
N LYS A 383 13.36 -27.99 -7.60
CA LYS A 383 13.26 -28.60 -6.27
C LYS A 383 12.37 -27.75 -5.35
N TRP A 384 11.52 -28.41 -4.56
CA TRP A 384 10.49 -27.76 -3.72
C TRP A 384 9.37 -27.05 -4.47
N SER A 385 9.28 -27.21 -5.79
CA SER A 385 8.05 -26.87 -6.52
C SER A 385 6.86 -27.65 -5.97
N ASP A 386 5.65 -27.19 -6.30
CA ASP A 386 4.40 -27.75 -5.79
C ASP A 386 4.24 -29.25 -6.02
N ASN A 387 4.79 -29.75 -7.11
CA ASN A 387 4.69 -31.15 -7.50
C ASN A 387 5.90 -32.01 -7.08
N ASP A 388 6.94 -31.39 -6.53
CA ASP A 388 8.21 -32.05 -6.24
C ASP A 388 8.09 -33.09 -5.10
N SER A 389 8.86 -34.17 -5.24
CA SER A 389 8.88 -35.27 -4.29
C SER A 389 9.62 -34.93 -2.98
N SER A 390 10.44 -33.87 -2.96
CA SER A 390 11.17 -33.44 -1.76
C SER A 390 10.25 -33.15 -0.58
N TRP A 391 9.01 -32.68 -0.82
CA TRP A 391 8.02 -32.45 0.22
C TRP A 391 7.65 -33.72 0.97
N SER A 392 7.31 -34.79 0.24
CA SER A 392 6.96 -36.10 0.81
C SER A 392 8.14 -36.74 1.54
N GLN A 393 9.36 -36.52 1.06
CA GLN A 393 10.58 -37.00 1.70
C GLN A 393 10.92 -36.24 2.99
N ASN A 394 10.40 -35.01 3.16
CA ASN A 394 10.73 -34.13 4.27
C ASN A 394 9.47 -33.57 4.98
N PRO A 395 8.67 -34.43 5.66
CA PRO A 395 7.38 -34.03 6.22
C PRO A 395 7.47 -32.94 7.30
N LYS A 396 8.60 -32.85 8.03
CA LYS A 396 8.85 -31.79 9.01
C LYS A 396 9.07 -30.42 8.34
N VAL A 397 9.70 -30.41 7.17
CA VAL A 397 9.93 -29.19 6.37
C VAL A 397 8.62 -28.75 5.73
N ALA A 398 7.88 -29.69 5.12
CA ALA A 398 6.53 -29.45 4.60
C ALA A 398 5.61 -28.81 5.65
N LYS A 399 5.57 -29.37 6.87
CA LYS A 399 4.78 -28.80 7.97
C LYS A 399 5.24 -27.39 8.36
N ALA A 400 6.55 -27.12 8.38
CA ALA A 400 7.08 -25.79 8.71
C ALA A 400 6.72 -24.74 7.66
N CYS A 401 6.74 -25.12 6.38
CA CYS A 401 6.28 -24.31 5.25
C CYS A 401 4.75 -24.21 5.16
N LYS A 402 4.01 -24.92 6.02
CA LYS A 402 2.55 -25.10 5.91
C LYS A 402 2.14 -25.60 4.52
N TRP A 403 2.99 -26.39 3.91
CA TRP A 403 2.70 -27.06 2.65
C TRP A 403 1.83 -28.28 2.91
N HIS A 404 0.79 -28.45 2.10
CA HIS A 404 -0.18 -29.53 2.24
C HIS A 404 -0.26 -30.34 0.93
N ALA A 405 -0.09 -31.65 1.04
CA ALA A 405 -0.18 -32.55 -0.12
C ALA A 405 -1.57 -32.54 -0.79
N SER A 406 -2.61 -32.15 -0.06
CA SER A 406 -3.96 -31.98 -0.61
C SER A 406 -4.05 -30.81 -1.60
N GLY A 407 -3.15 -29.82 -1.53
CA GLY A 407 -3.07 -28.70 -2.48
C GLY A 407 -2.10 -28.92 -3.63
N LYS A 408 -1.51 -30.12 -3.76
CA LYS A 408 -0.53 -30.46 -4.79
C LYS A 408 -1.05 -30.16 -6.19
N GLY A 409 -0.48 -29.15 -6.85
CA GLY A 409 -0.83 -28.76 -8.23
C GLY A 409 -2.27 -28.30 -8.42
N GLN A 410 -2.98 -27.93 -7.35
CA GLN A 410 -4.41 -27.59 -7.44
C GLN A 410 -4.66 -26.15 -7.91
N THR A 411 -3.67 -25.25 -7.83
CA THR A 411 -3.81 -23.87 -8.26
C THR A 411 -2.50 -23.38 -8.87
N ASN A 412 -2.47 -23.19 -10.19
CA ASN A 412 -1.47 -22.31 -10.81
C ASN A 412 -1.86 -20.89 -10.38
N ASP A 413 -1.42 -20.48 -9.19
CA ASP A 413 -1.74 -19.21 -8.52
C ASP A 413 -0.51 -18.30 -8.37
N GLY A 414 0.60 -18.74 -8.95
CA GLY A 414 1.90 -18.06 -8.98
C GLY A 414 2.71 -18.26 -7.70
N LEU A 415 2.19 -18.93 -6.67
CA LEU A 415 2.88 -19.14 -5.39
C LEU A 415 3.76 -20.37 -5.48
N PHE A 416 5.02 -20.25 -5.08
CA PHE A 416 5.92 -21.40 -5.05
C PHE A 416 6.97 -21.26 -3.95
N TRP A 417 7.57 -22.38 -3.58
CA TRP A 417 8.76 -22.41 -2.74
C TRP A 417 9.98 -22.79 -3.55
N MET A 418 11.12 -22.22 -3.17
CA MET A 418 12.43 -22.59 -3.73
C MET A 418 13.48 -22.59 -2.63
N ASP A 419 14.61 -23.25 -2.87
CA ASP A 419 15.71 -23.21 -1.91
C ASP A 419 16.59 -21.96 -2.09
N TRP A 420 17.33 -21.62 -1.02
CA TRP A 420 18.19 -20.45 -1.00
C TRP A 420 19.29 -20.45 -2.07
N GLN A 421 19.86 -21.60 -2.41
CA GLN A 421 20.90 -21.69 -3.44
C GLN A 421 20.32 -21.46 -4.83
N ASP A 422 19.12 -21.98 -5.09
CA ASP A 422 18.39 -21.71 -6.32
C ASP A 422 18.03 -20.21 -6.40
N PHE A 423 17.52 -19.63 -5.31
CA PHE A 423 17.23 -18.19 -5.25
C PHE A 423 18.48 -17.36 -5.59
N MET A 424 19.62 -17.68 -4.97
CA MET A 424 20.90 -17.01 -5.20
C MET A 424 21.42 -17.14 -6.64
N SER A 425 21.01 -18.18 -7.36
CA SER A 425 21.41 -18.44 -8.74
C SER A 425 20.53 -17.68 -9.74
N TYR A 426 19.24 -17.51 -9.44
CA TYR A 426 18.28 -16.85 -10.33
C TYR A 426 18.18 -15.34 -10.09
N PHE A 427 18.02 -14.91 -8.83
CA PHE A 427 17.67 -13.53 -8.50
C PHE A 427 18.91 -12.66 -8.27
N SER A 428 18.95 -11.52 -8.98
CA SER A 428 20.09 -10.59 -8.96
C SER A 428 19.86 -9.38 -8.06
N TYR A 429 18.61 -9.08 -7.71
CA TYR A 429 18.30 -8.04 -6.73
C TYR A 429 17.07 -8.36 -5.88
N VAL A 430 17.04 -7.75 -4.69
CA VAL A 430 15.86 -7.67 -3.83
C VAL A 430 15.63 -6.22 -3.43
N GLY A 431 14.46 -5.69 -3.73
CA GLY A 431 14.00 -4.44 -3.20
C GLY A 431 13.17 -4.61 -1.94
N PHE A 432 13.18 -3.55 -1.16
CA PHE A 432 12.62 -3.48 0.16
C PHE A 432 11.77 -2.22 0.23
N CYS A 433 10.51 -2.39 0.62
CA CYS A 433 9.65 -1.34 1.11
C CYS A 433 9.36 -1.63 2.59
N PHE A 434 10.00 -0.83 3.44
CA PHE A 434 9.91 -0.99 4.89
C PHE A 434 8.57 -0.44 5.34
N ARG A 435 7.60 -1.34 5.44
CA ARG A 435 6.24 -0.99 5.82
C ARG A 435 6.23 -0.45 7.23
N THR A 436 5.84 0.81 7.38
CA THR A 436 5.40 1.31 8.68
C THR A 436 4.06 0.68 8.96
N THR A 437 4.01 -0.34 9.81
CA THR A 437 2.73 -0.89 10.26
C THR A 437 2.34 -0.18 11.54
N GLY A 438 1.20 0.50 11.54
CA GLY A 438 0.76 1.31 12.66
C GLY A 438 -0.72 1.63 12.64
N ILE A 439 -1.17 2.48 13.56
CA ILE A 439 -2.60 2.79 13.71
C ILE A 439 -3.23 3.44 12.47
N ASP A 440 -2.43 4.09 11.62
CA ASP A 440 -2.88 4.69 10.36
C ASP A 440 -3.05 3.69 9.21
N ASP A 441 -2.57 2.45 9.38
CA ASP A 441 -2.84 1.37 8.43
C ASP A 441 -4.25 0.78 8.61
N LEU A 442 -4.87 0.99 9.77
CA LEU A 442 -6.22 0.50 10.04
C LEU A 442 -7.24 1.34 9.29
N SER A 443 -8.15 0.65 8.60
CA SER A 443 -9.26 1.29 7.92
C SER A 443 -10.55 0.50 8.11
N LEU A 444 -11.67 1.17 7.89
CA LEU A 444 -12.98 0.51 7.86
C LEU A 444 -13.04 -0.40 6.63
N ASP A 445 -13.12 -1.69 6.88
CA ASP A 445 -13.43 -2.70 5.88
C ASP A 445 -14.96 -2.85 5.80
N SER A 446 -15.55 -2.32 4.73
CA SER A 446 -16.99 -2.41 4.51
C SER A 446 -17.26 -3.42 3.40
N ASN A 447 -17.75 -4.62 3.74
CA ASN A 447 -18.23 -5.58 2.75
C ASN A 447 -19.47 -5.00 2.05
N GLU A 448 -19.36 -4.77 0.75
CA GLU A 448 -20.30 -3.93 0.01
C GLU A 448 -21.51 -4.67 -0.56
N GLU A 449 -21.38 -5.98 -0.76
CA GLU A 449 -22.48 -6.84 -1.20
C GLU A 449 -23.67 -6.79 -0.22
N LYS A 450 -23.39 -6.47 1.05
CA LYS A 450 -24.40 -6.32 2.11
C LYS A 450 -25.11 -4.96 2.11
N GLY A 451 -24.89 -4.12 1.09
CA GLY A 451 -25.62 -2.86 0.91
C GLY A 451 -25.46 -1.88 2.07
N CYS A 452 -26.56 -1.47 2.71
CA CYS A 452 -26.52 -0.55 3.85
C CYS A 452 -25.96 -1.22 5.13
N CYS A 453 -26.05 -2.55 5.23
CA CYS A 453 -25.55 -3.30 6.37
C CYS A 453 -24.02 -3.49 6.33
N GLY A 454 -23.40 -3.31 5.15
CA GLY A 454 -21.96 -3.44 4.95
C GLY A 454 -21.10 -2.53 5.83
N PRO A 455 -21.24 -1.19 5.74
CA PRO A 455 -20.47 -0.26 6.58
C PRO A 455 -20.73 -0.44 8.07
N VAL A 456 -21.96 -0.79 8.45
CA VAL A 456 -22.35 -1.05 9.85
C VAL A 456 -21.65 -2.30 10.36
N GLY A 457 -21.72 -3.41 9.62
CA GLY A 457 -21.03 -4.66 9.92
C GLY A 457 -19.52 -4.49 9.97
N GLY A 458 -18.96 -3.71 9.04
CA GLY A 458 -17.55 -3.32 9.02
C GLY A 458 -17.15 -2.52 10.26
N CYS A 459 -18.00 -1.60 10.72
CA CYS A 459 -17.73 -0.80 11.91
C CYS A 459 -17.73 -1.68 13.17
N PHE A 460 -18.71 -2.56 13.32
CA PHE A 460 -18.77 -3.50 14.44
C PHE A 460 -17.59 -4.47 14.43
N THR A 461 -17.30 -5.08 13.28
CA THR A 461 -16.19 -6.03 13.13
C THR A 461 -14.85 -5.34 13.34
N GLY A 462 -14.68 -4.13 12.82
CA GLY A 462 -13.49 -3.31 12.99
C GLY A 462 -13.27 -2.92 14.45
N CYS A 463 -14.29 -2.40 15.13
CA CYS A 463 -14.23 -2.11 16.56
C CYS A 463 -13.95 -3.37 17.40
N PHE A 464 -14.58 -4.50 17.07
CA PHE A 464 -14.32 -5.77 17.74
C PHE A 464 -12.86 -6.22 17.56
N LYS A 465 -12.33 -6.22 16.33
CA LYS A 465 -10.92 -6.55 16.08
C LYS A 465 -9.99 -5.57 16.81
N PHE A 466 -10.31 -4.27 16.78
CA PHE A 466 -9.50 -3.23 17.40
C PHE A 466 -9.39 -3.40 18.92
N TRP A 467 -10.51 -3.65 19.59
CA TRP A 467 -10.56 -3.76 21.05
C TRP A 467 -10.36 -5.20 21.55
N CYS A 468 -11.15 -6.15 21.05
CA CYS A 468 -11.22 -7.52 21.56
C CYS A 468 -10.10 -8.41 20.99
N CYS A 469 -9.70 -8.23 19.73
CA CYS A 469 -8.53 -8.92 19.17
C CYS A 469 -7.22 -8.14 19.41
N CYS A 470 -7.25 -7.13 20.29
CA CYS A 470 -6.11 -6.28 20.64
C CYS A 470 -5.42 -5.61 19.45
N HIS A 471 -6.10 -5.45 18.31
CA HIS A 471 -5.48 -4.92 17.10
C HIS A 471 -5.10 -3.44 17.27
N GLY A 472 -5.90 -2.66 18.00
CA GLY A 472 -5.60 -1.26 18.31
C GLY A 472 -4.38 -1.11 19.21
N VAL A 473 -4.29 -1.92 20.27
CA VAL A 473 -3.13 -1.97 21.16
C VAL A 473 -1.89 -2.39 20.39
N LYS A 474 -1.99 -3.43 19.55
CA LYS A 474 -0.88 -3.88 18.70
C LYS A 474 -0.45 -2.79 17.71
N ALA A 475 -1.40 -2.12 17.05
CA ALA A 475 -1.10 -1.07 16.08
C ALA A 475 -0.57 0.23 16.71
N LEU A 476 -0.85 0.47 18.00
CA LEU A 476 -0.37 1.64 18.73
C LEU A 476 0.97 1.38 19.44
N CYS A 477 1.11 0.23 20.09
CA CYS A 477 2.24 -0.09 20.96
C CYS A 477 3.29 -0.96 20.28
N CYS A 478 2.91 -1.71 19.24
CA CYS A 478 3.80 -2.53 18.43
C CYS A 478 3.89 -1.99 17.00
N ALA A 479 3.58 -0.69 16.81
CA ALA A 479 3.79 -0.02 15.54
C ALA A 479 5.26 -0.16 15.15
N GLN A 480 5.52 -0.64 13.94
CA GLN A 480 6.87 -0.63 13.39
C GLN A 480 7.08 0.73 12.74
N ALA A 481 7.97 1.54 13.31
CA ALA A 481 8.41 2.77 12.68
C ALA A 481 9.33 2.45 11.48
N THR A 482 9.41 3.37 10.51
CA THR A 482 10.41 3.29 9.44
C THR A 482 11.82 3.26 10.02
N SER A 483 12.73 2.61 9.29
CA SER A 483 14.14 2.40 9.62
C SER A 483 15.01 3.66 9.74
N ALA A 484 14.45 4.85 9.94
CA ALA A 484 15.27 6.02 10.27
C ALA A 484 16.08 5.78 11.56
N ASP A 485 15.61 4.86 12.43
CA ASP A 485 16.29 4.41 13.65
C ASP A 485 17.12 3.11 13.49
N LEU A 486 17.14 2.48 12.31
CA LEU A 486 18.07 1.37 12.07
C LEU A 486 19.38 1.97 11.59
N ASP A 487 20.28 2.22 12.53
CA ASP A 487 21.68 2.45 12.23
C ASP A 487 22.22 1.23 11.47
N PHE A 488 22.32 1.35 10.14
CA PHE A 488 22.86 0.32 9.26
C PHE A 488 24.40 0.27 9.32
N SER A 489 25.04 0.75 10.40
CA SER A 489 26.48 0.68 10.64
C SER A 489 27.05 -0.74 10.83
N GLY A 490 26.28 -1.79 10.52
CA GLY A 490 26.74 -3.19 10.60
C GLY A 490 26.91 -3.72 12.02
N LYS A 491 26.52 -2.95 13.05
CA LYS A 491 26.51 -3.44 14.43
C LYS A 491 25.18 -4.11 14.72
N VAL A 492 25.18 -5.44 14.67
CA VAL A 492 24.13 -6.27 15.27
C VAL A 492 23.88 -5.76 16.69
N ALA A 493 22.69 -5.19 16.94
CA ALA A 493 22.31 -4.81 18.30
C ALA A 493 22.40 -6.07 19.17
N PRO A 494 23.08 -6.02 20.34
CA PRO A 494 23.19 -7.19 21.20
C PRO A 494 21.79 -7.65 21.56
N VAL A 495 21.54 -8.95 21.39
CA VAL A 495 20.33 -9.61 21.88
C VAL A 495 20.33 -9.45 23.40
N ASP A 496 19.55 -8.50 23.90
CA ASP A 496 19.29 -8.37 25.32
C ASP A 496 18.58 -9.65 25.79
N LYS A 497 19.35 -10.56 26.38
CA LYS A 497 18.83 -11.61 27.24
C LYS A 497 18.36 -10.95 28.53
N LYS A 498 17.05 -10.77 28.68
CA LYS A 498 16.38 -10.82 29.98
C LYS A 498 15.03 -11.51 29.85
#